data_AF-A0AAW0BKU9-F1
#
_entry.id   AF-A0AAW0BKU9-F1
#
_cell.length_a   1.000
_cell.length_b   1.000
_cell.length_c   1.000
_cell.angle_alpha   90.00
_cell.angle_beta   90.00
_cell.angle_gamma   90.00
#
_symmetry.space_group_name_H-M   'P 1'
#
loop_
_entity.id
_entity.type
_entity.pdbx_description
1 polymer ?
#
loop_
_entity_poly.entity_id
_entity_poly.type
_entity_poly.pdbx_seq_one_letter_code
_entity_poly.pdbx_strand_id
1 'polypeptide(L)'
;MVFKLLNSSRSCARFSRLRQNFIINNAEALKFEYVLNLPHRLKLLRRECDIKASSVRNGLRQHVRNGVDADHGMTLEAFLRHTVPCMHIQGVYPSEVVTFKVVLLRRFVVDNPHIVWADEDVDNGQADGEPAKKWKKTTRAVGGRIAKGKDFWTLFDQYLTEKVNELGKKINAPEWKKLLTQLSAEDAAGFPGRRTAGEVKKDQSTAAPIPLLQPGMQVIQPAGMQPHAPCSACYPN
;
A
#
# COMPACT_ATOMS: atom_id res chain seq x y z
N MET A 1 -1.77 -21.71 -5.01
CA MET A 1 -0.97 -20.88 -4.07
C MET A 1 -0.84 -19.42 -4.49
N VAL A 2 -0.73 -19.11 -5.80
CA VAL A 2 -0.48 -17.76 -6.34
C VAL A 2 -1.44 -16.67 -5.80
N PHE A 3 -2.73 -16.97 -5.60
CA PHE A 3 -3.69 -15.98 -5.08
C PHE A 3 -3.64 -15.72 -3.57
N LYS A 4 -3.05 -16.61 -2.76
CA LYS A 4 -2.87 -16.32 -1.31
C LYS A 4 -1.90 -15.14 -1.09
N LEU A 5 -1.09 -14.81 -2.10
CA LEU A 5 -0.20 -13.64 -2.15
C LEU A 5 -0.88 -12.40 -2.75
N LEU A 6 -2.07 -12.52 -3.34
CA LEU A 6 -2.76 -11.45 -4.07
C LEU A 6 -3.99 -10.90 -3.31
N ASN A 7 -4.75 -11.75 -2.62
CA ASN A 7 -6.08 -11.41 -2.08
C ASN A 7 -6.09 -11.15 -0.56
N SER A 8 -5.21 -10.31 -0.03
CA SER A 8 -5.35 -9.95 1.38
C SER A 8 -4.95 -8.52 1.62
N SER A 9 -5.95 -7.71 1.95
CA SER A 9 -5.91 -6.40 2.63
C SER A 9 -5.12 -6.39 3.96
N ARG A 10 -4.46 -7.50 4.31
CA ARG A 10 -3.35 -7.59 5.29
C ARG A 10 -1.97 -7.61 4.60
N SER A 11 -1.87 -7.10 3.38
CA SER A 11 -0.73 -7.21 2.46
C SER A 11 0.59 -6.77 3.08
N CYS A 12 0.60 -5.66 3.84
CA CYS A 12 1.80 -5.19 4.53
C CYS A 12 2.27 -6.17 5.63
N ALA A 13 1.35 -6.57 6.52
CA ALA A 13 1.64 -7.53 7.58
C ALA A 13 2.00 -8.91 7.02
N ARG A 14 1.45 -9.31 5.86
CA ARG A 14 1.68 -10.64 5.27
C ARG A 14 2.98 -10.69 4.47
N PHE A 15 3.33 -9.63 3.73
CA PHE A 15 4.62 -9.54 3.03
C PHE A 15 5.77 -9.45 4.04
N SER A 16 5.57 -8.66 5.10
CA SER A 16 6.46 -8.65 6.26
C SER A 16 6.54 -10.03 6.91
N ARG A 17 5.42 -10.72 7.14
CA ARG A 17 5.42 -12.11 7.65
C ARG A 17 6.07 -13.13 6.72
N LEU A 18 5.95 -13.00 5.40
CA LEU A 18 6.57 -13.93 4.45
C LEU A 18 8.09 -13.74 4.42
N ARG A 19 8.57 -12.49 4.44
CA ARG A 19 10.00 -12.21 4.60
C ARG A 19 10.50 -12.62 5.99
N GLN A 20 9.72 -12.40 7.05
CA GLN A 20 10.05 -12.88 8.39
C GLN A 20 10.13 -14.40 8.42
N ASN A 21 9.15 -15.11 7.86
CA ASN A 21 9.16 -16.56 7.78
C ASN A 21 10.33 -17.05 6.93
N PHE A 22 10.66 -16.37 5.82
CA PHE A 22 11.86 -16.69 5.06
C PHE A 22 13.13 -16.52 5.89
N ILE A 23 13.29 -15.41 6.62
CA ILE A 23 14.45 -15.15 7.48
C ILE A 23 14.50 -16.18 8.62
N ILE A 24 13.37 -16.50 9.23
CA ILE A 24 13.25 -17.49 10.30
C ILE A 24 13.60 -18.88 9.79
N ASN A 25 13.07 -19.28 8.63
CA ASN A 25 13.29 -20.59 8.04
C ASN A 25 14.72 -20.75 7.46
N ASN A 26 15.41 -19.65 7.18
CA ASN A 26 16.78 -19.64 6.64
C ASN A 26 17.77 -19.01 7.63
N ALA A 27 17.44 -19.04 8.92
CA ALA A 27 18.20 -18.31 9.95
C ALA A 27 19.68 -18.76 10.01
N GLU A 28 19.92 -20.06 9.94
CA GLU A 28 21.26 -20.66 9.96
C GLU A 28 22.06 -20.25 8.72
N ALA A 29 21.47 -20.39 7.52
CA ALA A 29 22.11 -20.01 6.26
C ALA A 29 22.42 -18.50 6.18
N LEU A 30 21.57 -17.66 6.78
CA LEU A 30 21.76 -16.21 6.85
C LEU A 30 22.60 -15.76 8.05
N LYS A 31 23.04 -16.69 8.91
CA LYS A 31 23.77 -16.41 10.15
C LYS A 31 23.01 -15.47 11.10
N PHE A 32 21.68 -15.56 11.11
CA PHE A 32 20.78 -14.76 11.94
C PHE A 32 20.37 -15.40 13.26
N GLU A 33 20.92 -16.56 13.63
CA GLU A 33 20.60 -17.28 14.88
C GLU A 33 20.65 -16.36 16.12
N TYR A 34 21.72 -15.57 16.25
CA TYR A 34 21.91 -14.63 17.36
C TYR A 34 20.92 -13.44 17.36
N VAL A 35 20.32 -13.13 16.20
CA VAL A 35 19.30 -12.07 16.07
C VAL A 35 17.92 -12.62 16.43
N LEU A 36 17.61 -13.86 16.09
CA LEU A 36 16.30 -14.46 16.33
C LEU A 36 16.10 -14.93 17.78
N ASN A 37 17.19 -15.29 18.48
CA ASN A 37 17.12 -15.75 19.88
C ASN A 37 16.83 -14.65 20.91
N LEU A 38 16.88 -13.37 20.50
CA LEU A 38 16.68 -12.23 21.41
C LEU A 38 15.44 -11.42 20.99
N PRO A 39 14.37 -11.34 21.82
CA PRO A 39 13.10 -10.70 21.45
C PRO A 39 13.23 -9.25 20.98
N HIS A 40 14.13 -8.47 21.61
CA HIS A 40 14.34 -7.07 21.23
C HIS A 40 14.96 -6.92 19.83
N ARG A 41 15.87 -7.81 19.44
CA ARG A 41 16.49 -7.79 18.11
C ARG A 41 15.54 -8.28 17.03
N LEU A 42 14.73 -9.28 17.35
CA LEU A 42 13.64 -9.68 16.47
C LEU A 42 12.68 -8.51 16.23
N LYS A 43 12.32 -7.73 17.27
CA LYS A 43 11.49 -6.54 17.11
C LYS A 43 12.14 -5.48 16.20
N LEU A 44 13.44 -5.22 16.37
CA LEU A 44 14.21 -4.32 15.51
C LEU A 44 14.22 -4.80 14.06
N LEU A 45 14.53 -6.07 13.82
CA LEU A 45 14.53 -6.68 12.50
C LEU A 45 13.17 -6.56 11.80
N ARG A 46 12.07 -6.77 12.53
CA ARG A 46 10.71 -6.59 12.01
C ARG A 46 10.47 -5.14 11.59
N ARG A 47 10.84 -4.16 12.43
CA ARG A 47 10.74 -2.73 12.12
C ARG A 47 11.50 -2.40 10.83
N GLU A 48 12.74 -2.85 10.70
CA GLU A 48 13.56 -2.62 9.49
C GLU A 48 12.95 -3.26 8.24
N CYS A 49 12.43 -4.49 8.36
CA CYS A 49 11.72 -5.14 7.25
C CYS A 49 10.49 -4.34 6.81
N ASP A 50 9.72 -3.80 7.77
CA ASP A 50 8.54 -2.98 7.49
C ASP A 50 8.91 -1.65 6.81
N ILE A 51 9.96 -0.98 7.29
CA ILE A 51 10.49 0.27 6.69
C ILE A 51 10.93 0.02 5.25
N LYS A 52 11.74 -1.03 5.01
CA LYS A 52 12.19 -1.37 3.65
C LYS A 52 11.05 -1.78 2.74
N ALA A 53 10.08 -2.55 3.24
CA ALA A 53 8.90 -2.93 2.45
C ALA A 53 8.04 -1.71 2.09
N SER A 54 7.82 -0.79 3.02
CA SER A 54 7.12 0.46 2.76
C SER A 54 7.85 1.33 1.73
N SER A 55 9.17 1.48 1.86
CA SER A 55 10.00 2.21 0.90
C SER A 55 9.91 1.64 -0.52
N VAL A 56 10.03 0.31 -0.68
CA VAL A 56 9.91 -0.36 -1.99
C VAL A 56 8.52 -0.15 -2.61
N ARG A 57 7.46 -0.26 -1.80
CA ARG A 57 6.09 -0.01 -2.25
C ARG A 57 5.96 1.43 -2.74
N ASN A 58 6.38 2.41 -1.95
CA ASN A 58 6.28 3.82 -2.35
C ASN A 58 7.08 4.11 -3.63
N GLY A 59 8.28 3.51 -3.78
CA GLY A 59 9.05 3.56 -5.01
C GLY A 59 8.27 2.98 -6.21
N LEU A 60 7.71 1.77 -6.07
CA LEU A 60 6.88 1.15 -7.12
C LEU A 60 5.67 2.02 -7.46
N ARG A 61 4.97 2.59 -6.47
CA ARG A 61 3.85 3.50 -6.69
C ARG A 61 4.28 4.70 -7.53
N GLN A 62 5.40 5.32 -7.18
CA GLN A 62 5.93 6.47 -7.92
C GLN A 62 6.33 6.10 -9.34
N HIS A 63 6.98 4.95 -9.54
CA HIS A 63 7.31 4.47 -10.88
C HIS A 63 6.06 4.26 -11.71
N VAL A 64 5.03 3.57 -11.18
CA VAL A 64 3.78 3.34 -11.90
C VAL A 64 3.14 4.68 -12.27
N ARG A 65 3.03 5.60 -11.32
CA ARG A 65 2.51 6.97 -11.52
C ARG A 65 3.23 7.69 -12.66
N ASN A 66 4.56 7.67 -12.67
CA ASN A 66 5.36 8.31 -13.72
C ASN A 66 5.21 7.59 -15.06
N GLY A 67 5.26 6.26 -15.05
CA GLY A 67 5.19 5.44 -16.26
C GLY A 67 3.83 5.42 -16.94
N VAL A 68 2.81 5.96 -16.27
CA VAL A 68 1.48 6.18 -16.81
C VAL A 68 1.13 7.66 -16.93
N ASP A 69 2.07 8.57 -16.67
CA ASP A 69 1.83 10.01 -16.82
C ASP A 69 1.66 10.38 -18.31
N ALA A 70 1.00 11.50 -18.60
CA ALA A 70 0.80 11.94 -19.98
C ALA A 70 2.14 12.38 -20.62
N ASP A 71 2.97 13.07 -19.84
CA ASP A 71 4.22 13.67 -20.32
C ASP A 71 5.38 12.65 -20.38
N HIS A 72 5.35 11.66 -19.48
CA HIS A 72 6.45 10.70 -19.28
C HIS A 72 5.99 9.25 -19.43
N GLY A 73 4.86 9.04 -20.09
CA GLY A 73 4.27 7.72 -20.31
C GLY A 73 5.27 6.77 -20.97
N MET A 74 5.38 5.57 -20.44
CA MET A 74 6.23 4.51 -21.00
C MET A 74 5.36 3.35 -21.42
N THR A 75 5.74 2.63 -22.48
CA THR A 75 5.09 1.34 -22.82
C THR A 75 5.29 0.33 -21.69
N LEU A 76 4.39 -0.65 -21.55
CA LEU A 76 4.53 -1.74 -20.58
C LEU A 76 5.92 -2.41 -20.61
N GLU A 77 6.44 -2.67 -21.82
CA GLU A 77 7.74 -3.33 -21.98
C GLU A 77 8.89 -2.45 -21.48
N ALA A 78 8.89 -1.16 -21.82
CA ALA A 78 9.89 -0.22 -21.34
C ALA A 78 9.79 -0.03 -19.81
N PHE A 79 8.57 0.04 -19.30
CA PHE A 79 8.30 0.12 -17.87
C PHE A 79 8.84 -1.11 -17.12
N LEU A 80 8.59 -2.32 -17.60
CA LEU A 80 9.09 -3.56 -16.99
C LEU A 80 10.63 -3.62 -17.03
N ARG A 81 11.24 -3.27 -18.17
CA ARG A 81 12.71 -3.20 -18.29
C ARG A 81 13.33 -2.23 -17.29
N HIS A 82 12.67 -1.10 -17.03
CA HIS A 82 13.14 -0.10 -16.08
C HIS A 82 12.91 -0.52 -14.62
N THR A 83 11.73 -1.04 -14.29
CA THR A 83 11.30 -1.25 -12.90
C THR A 83 11.67 -2.61 -12.32
N VAL A 84 11.74 -3.67 -13.14
CA VAL A 84 12.04 -5.02 -12.66
C VAL A 84 13.45 -5.10 -12.05
N PRO A 85 14.52 -4.54 -12.66
CA PRO A 85 15.85 -4.55 -12.05
C PRO A 85 15.91 -3.83 -10.69
N CYS A 86 15.05 -2.83 -10.47
CA CYS A 86 14.96 -2.13 -9.18
C CYS A 86 14.27 -2.96 -8.09
N MET A 87 13.54 -4.02 -8.47
CA MET A 87 12.72 -4.83 -7.55
C MET A 87 13.17 -6.29 -7.46
N HIS A 88 14.02 -6.77 -8.38
CA HIS A 88 14.49 -8.15 -8.48
C HIS A 88 16.00 -8.26 -8.57
N ILE A 89 16.49 -9.49 -8.39
CA ILE A 89 17.86 -9.90 -8.68
C ILE A 89 18.10 -9.76 -10.19
N GLN A 90 19.22 -9.15 -10.58
CA GLN A 90 19.56 -8.84 -11.97
C GLN A 90 19.53 -10.08 -12.88
N GLY A 91 19.10 -9.90 -14.14
CA GLY A 91 19.24 -10.89 -15.21
C GLY A 91 18.03 -11.84 -15.44
N VAL A 92 16.95 -11.69 -14.68
CA VAL A 92 15.74 -12.53 -14.83
C VAL A 92 14.61 -11.72 -15.45
N TYR A 93 14.09 -12.18 -16.59
CA TYR A 93 12.87 -11.61 -17.18
C TYR A 93 11.69 -11.77 -16.20
N PRO A 94 10.80 -10.76 -16.10
CA PRO A 94 9.67 -10.83 -15.19
C PRO A 94 8.79 -12.04 -15.55
N SER A 95 8.45 -12.84 -14.53
CA SER A 95 7.46 -13.90 -14.71
C SER A 95 6.13 -13.33 -15.23
N GLU A 96 5.36 -14.14 -15.96
CA GLU A 96 4.03 -13.78 -16.46
C GLU A 96 3.13 -13.20 -15.35
N VAL A 97 3.20 -13.76 -14.13
CA VAL A 97 2.46 -13.28 -12.96
C VAL A 97 2.88 -11.86 -12.55
N VAL A 98 4.16 -11.52 -12.64
CA VAL A 98 4.66 -10.16 -12.34
C VAL A 98 4.15 -9.18 -13.39
N THR A 99 4.28 -9.53 -14.67
CA THR A 99 3.75 -8.75 -15.79
C THR A 99 2.27 -8.46 -15.60
N PHE A 100 1.46 -9.47 -15.24
CA PHE A 100 0.02 -9.31 -15.00
C PHE A 100 -0.29 -8.34 -13.88
N LYS A 101 0.43 -8.42 -12.75
CA LYS A 101 0.24 -7.48 -11.64
C LYS A 101 0.56 -6.06 -12.06
N VAL A 102 1.62 -5.87 -12.84
CA VAL A 102 2.04 -4.55 -13.33
C VAL A 102 0.99 -3.96 -14.27
N VAL A 103 0.45 -4.76 -15.19
CA VAL A 103 -0.65 -4.33 -16.09
C VAL A 103 -1.87 -3.89 -15.29
N LEU A 104 -2.31 -4.71 -14.33
CA LEU A 104 -3.46 -4.37 -13.49
C LEU A 104 -3.21 -3.12 -12.62
N LEU A 105 -1.99 -2.98 -12.09
CA LEU A 105 -1.62 -1.83 -11.27
C LEU A 105 -1.57 -0.55 -12.10
N ARG A 106 -0.98 -0.59 -13.29
CA ARG A 106 -0.99 0.53 -14.24
C ARG A 106 -2.42 0.90 -14.61
N ARG A 107 -3.27 -0.08 -14.92
CA ARG A 107 -4.69 0.14 -15.22
C ARG A 107 -5.42 0.82 -14.06
N PHE A 108 -5.25 0.30 -12.84
CA PHE A 108 -5.86 0.86 -11.65
C PHE A 108 -5.50 2.35 -11.45
N VAL A 109 -4.25 2.74 -11.71
CA VAL A 109 -3.82 4.14 -11.63
C VAL A 109 -4.51 5.02 -12.68
N VAL A 110 -4.75 4.50 -13.89
CA VAL A 110 -5.47 5.22 -14.95
C VAL A 110 -6.90 5.51 -14.54
N ASP A 111 -7.57 4.48 -14.02
CA ASP A 111 -8.99 4.55 -13.66
C ASP A 111 -9.20 5.40 -12.39
N ASN A 112 -8.17 5.56 -11.58
CA ASN A 112 -8.24 6.21 -10.26
C ASN A 112 -7.18 7.31 -10.07
N PRO A 113 -7.14 8.36 -10.92
CA PRO A 113 -6.07 9.35 -10.87
C PRO A 113 -6.02 10.08 -9.51
N HIS A 114 -7.18 10.41 -8.95
CA HIS A 114 -7.30 11.13 -7.67
C HIS A 114 -6.63 10.41 -6.49
N ILE A 115 -6.56 9.07 -6.51
CA ILE A 115 -5.95 8.27 -5.43
C ILE A 115 -4.42 8.32 -5.51
N VAL A 116 -3.87 8.38 -6.72
CA VAL A 116 -2.42 8.27 -6.97
C VAL A 116 -1.69 9.60 -6.76
N TRP A 117 -2.40 10.70 -6.97
CA TRP A 117 -1.89 12.06 -6.79
C TRP A 117 -2.04 12.59 -5.37
N ALA A 118 -2.72 11.86 -4.48
CA ALA A 118 -2.71 12.16 -3.05
C ALA A 118 -1.29 11.95 -2.49
N ASP A 119 -0.69 13.03 -2.00
CA ASP A 119 0.59 12.97 -1.32
C ASP A 119 0.40 12.13 -0.04
N GLU A 120 1.04 10.96 0.02
CA GLU A 120 1.15 10.21 1.26
C GLU A 120 2.21 10.92 2.10
N ASP A 121 1.84 11.35 3.31
CA ASP A 121 2.80 11.86 4.27
C ASP A 121 3.90 10.83 4.43
N VAL A 122 5.08 11.15 3.90
CA VAL A 122 6.28 10.34 4.09
C VAL A 122 6.56 10.42 5.58
N ASP A 123 6.13 9.40 6.31
CA ASP A 123 6.40 9.25 7.73
C ASP A 123 7.92 9.17 7.86
N ASN A 124 8.54 10.33 8.08
CA ASN A 124 9.97 10.49 8.19
C ASN A 124 10.36 9.76 9.47
N GLY A 125 10.62 8.46 9.31
CA GLY A 125 11.02 7.56 10.38
C GLY A 125 12.18 8.20 11.12
N GLN A 126 11.87 8.73 12.29
CA GLN A 126 12.83 9.38 13.16
C GLN A 126 13.86 8.31 13.53
N ALA A 127 15.05 8.45 12.95
CA ALA A 127 16.18 7.57 13.20
C ALA A 127 16.63 7.81 14.65
N ASP A 128 16.32 6.85 15.52
CA ASP A 128 16.76 6.82 16.90
C ASP A 128 18.30 6.64 16.92
N GLY A 129 19.09 7.73 16.96
CA GLY A 129 20.53 7.58 17.14
C GLY A 129 21.44 8.81 17.01
N GLU A 130 21.07 9.86 16.27
CA GLU A 130 21.93 11.05 16.15
C GLU A 130 21.37 12.26 16.92
N PRO A 131 22.21 13.01 17.66
CA PRO A 131 21.79 14.24 18.31
C PRO A 131 21.26 15.22 17.26
N ALA A 132 19.99 15.59 17.42
CA ALA A 132 19.20 16.35 16.48
C ALA A 132 19.92 17.63 16.01
N LYS A 133 20.45 17.61 14.79
CA LYS A 133 20.67 18.86 14.06
C LYS A 133 19.30 19.50 13.88
N LYS A 134 19.12 20.70 14.43
CA LYS A 134 17.86 21.47 14.38
C LYS A 134 17.51 21.76 12.92
N TRP A 135 16.83 20.81 12.26
CA TRP A 135 16.27 21.05 10.95
C TRP A 135 15.15 22.07 11.08
N LYS A 136 15.31 23.18 10.37
CA LYS A 136 14.28 24.21 10.25
C LYS A 136 13.02 23.52 9.75
N LYS A 137 12.00 23.56 10.60
CA LYS A 137 10.65 23.07 10.35
C LYS A 137 10.08 23.88 9.19
N THR A 138 10.36 23.47 7.95
CA THR A 138 9.61 23.94 6.80
C THR A 138 8.19 23.43 7.00
N THR A 139 7.26 24.35 7.14
CA THR A 139 5.81 24.15 7.23
C THR A 139 5.32 23.44 5.97
N ARG A 140 5.56 22.13 5.86
CA ARG A 140 4.78 21.28 4.95
C ARG A 140 3.37 21.24 5.51
N ALA A 141 2.43 21.56 4.62
CA ALA A 141 1.02 21.69 4.90
C ALA A 141 0.48 20.47 5.64
N VAL A 142 -0.56 20.72 6.43
CA VAL A 142 -1.26 19.84 7.34
C VAL A 142 -1.81 18.61 6.62
N GLY A 143 -0.95 17.61 6.40
CA GLY A 143 -1.33 16.26 6.00
C GLY A 143 -1.85 15.53 7.23
N GLY A 144 -3.16 15.43 7.34
CA GLY A 144 -3.77 14.55 8.34
C GLY A 144 -3.49 13.10 7.96
N ARG A 145 -3.17 12.27 8.95
CA ARG A 145 -2.99 10.82 8.77
C ARG A 145 -4.14 10.26 7.93
N ILE A 146 -3.85 9.72 6.74
CA ILE A 146 -4.88 9.16 5.85
C ILE A 146 -5.71 8.15 6.64
N ALA A 147 -7.03 8.28 6.55
CA ALA A 147 -7.95 7.37 7.24
C ALA A 147 -7.63 5.91 6.85
N LYS A 148 -7.61 5.01 7.84
CA LYS A 148 -7.31 3.60 7.62
C LYS A 148 -8.18 3.03 6.50
N GLY A 149 -7.54 2.39 5.53
CA GLY A 149 -8.20 1.75 4.39
C GLY A 149 -8.44 2.65 3.18
N LYS A 150 -8.06 3.93 3.24
CA LYS A 150 -8.03 4.82 2.08
C LYS A 150 -6.63 4.99 1.48
N ASP A 151 -5.64 4.24 1.97
CA ASP A 151 -4.31 4.23 1.37
C ASP A 151 -4.33 3.56 -0.01
N PHE A 152 -3.42 3.99 -0.88
CA PHE A 152 -3.34 3.55 -2.28
C PHE A 152 -3.39 2.02 -2.41
N TRP A 153 -2.66 1.32 -1.55
CA TRP A 153 -2.53 -0.11 -1.65
C TRP A 153 -3.72 -0.88 -1.14
N THR A 154 -4.39 -0.41 -0.07
CA THR A 154 -5.64 -1.03 0.36
C THR A 154 -6.70 -0.92 -0.73
N LEU A 155 -6.77 0.20 -1.44
CA LEU A 155 -7.69 0.40 -2.55
C LEU A 155 -7.34 -0.51 -3.75
N PHE A 156 -6.05 -0.67 -4.07
CA PHE A 156 -5.62 -1.62 -5.09
C PHE A 156 -5.93 -3.08 -4.71
N ASP A 157 -5.75 -3.46 -3.44
CA ASP A 157 -6.08 -4.81 -2.96
C ASP A 157 -7.60 -5.08 -3.04
N GLN A 158 -8.43 -4.07 -2.78
CA GLN A 158 -9.88 -4.15 -2.98
C GLN A 158 -10.23 -4.36 -4.46
N TYR A 159 -9.65 -3.55 -5.35
CA TYR A 159 -9.79 -3.70 -6.80
C TYR A 159 -9.39 -5.11 -7.30
N LEU A 160 -8.27 -5.65 -6.83
CA LEU A 160 -7.87 -7.02 -7.17
C LEU A 160 -8.85 -8.06 -6.64
N THR A 161 -9.38 -7.86 -5.43
CA THR A 161 -10.36 -8.77 -4.83
C THR A 161 -11.64 -8.80 -5.66
N GLU A 162 -12.13 -7.65 -6.12
CA GLU A 162 -13.28 -7.53 -7.02
C GLU A 162 -13.03 -8.28 -8.33
N LYS A 163 -11.88 -8.05 -8.99
CA LYS A 163 -11.53 -8.77 -10.23
C LYS A 163 -11.42 -10.29 -10.03
N VAL A 164 -10.95 -10.75 -8.86
CA VAL A 164 -10.94 -12.18 -8.53
C VAL A 164 -12.33 -12.75 -8.29
N ASN A 165 -13.24 -11.97 -7.73
CA ASN A 165 -14.63 -12.39 -7.56
C ASN A 165 -15.35 -12.46 -8.91
N GLU A 166 -15.06 -11.53 -9.83
CA GLU A 166 -15.62 -11.48 -11.18
C GLU A 166 -15.08 -12.62 -12.08
N LEU A 167 -13.76 -12.78 -12.17
CA LEU A 167 -13.10 -13.67 -13.14
C LEU A 167 -12.71 -15.04 -12.56
N GLY A 168 -12.83 -15.20 -11.24
CA GLY A 168 -12.47 -16.41 -10.52
C GLY A 168 -11.00 -16.48 -10.06
N LYS A 169 -10.72 -17.47 -9.21
CA LYS A 169 -9.44 -17.65 -8.50
C LYS A 169 -8.31 -18.27 -9.33
N LYS A 170 -8.51 -18.56 -10.61
CA LYS A 170 -7.48 -19.21 -11.46
C LYS A 170 -7.00 -18.20 -12.50
N ILE A 171 -5.77 -17.71 -12.36
CA ILE A 171 -5.21 -16.66 -13.24
C ILE A 171 -4.96 -17.16 -14.65
N ASN A 172 -4.82 -18.48 -14.80
CA ASN A 172 -4.66 -19.15 -16.10
C ASN A 172 -6.00 -19.40 -16.79
N ALA A 173 -7.13 -19.02 -16.18
CA ALA A 173 -8.44 -19.13 -16.82
C ALA A 173 -8.52 -18.23 -18.06
N PRO A 174 -9.29 -18.62 -19.09
CA PRO A 174 -9.39 -17.87 -20.34
C PRO A 174 -9.86 -16.43 -20.12
N GLU A 175 -10.75 -16.19 -19.14
CA GLU A 175 -11.26 -14.85 -18.81
C GLU A 175 -10.14 -13.88 -18.39
N TRP A 176 -9.19 -14.35 -17.56
CA TRP A 176 -8.04 -13.56 -17.17
C TRP A 176 -7.17 -13.23 -18.39
N LYS A 177 -6.89 -14.22 -19.24
CA LYS A 177 -6.10 -14.00 -20.46
C LYS A 177 -6.75 -12.96 -21.38
N LYS A 178 -8.08 -13.04 -21.57
CA LYS A 178 -8.84 -12.08 -22.37
C LYS A 178 -8.71 -10.66 -21.80
N LEU A 179 -8.92 -10.50 -20.49
CA LEU A 179 -8.72 -9.20 -19.82
C LEU A 179 -7.29 -8.69 -20.01
N LEU A 180 -6.29 -9.55 -19.85
CA LEU A 180 -4.89 -9.15 -19.95
C LEU A 180 -4.48 -8.77 -21.36
N THR A 181 -4.94 -9.49 -22.38
CA THR A 181 -4.74 -9.11 -23.78
C THR A 181 -5.37 -7.75 -24.06
N GLN A 182 -6.61 -7.52 -23.59
CA GLN A 182 -7.27 -6.23 -23.72
C GLN A 182 -6.47 -5.11 -23.04
N LEU A 183 -6.11 -5.27 -21.76
CA LEU A 183 -5.37 -4.26 -21.02
C LEU A 183 -3.97 -4.01 -21.60
N SER A 184 -3.32 -5.03 -22.16
CA SER A 184 -2.03 -4.88 -22.83
C SER A 184 -2.17 -4.12 -24.14
N ALA A 185 -3.25 -4.35 -24.90
CA ALA A 185 -3.55 -3.61 -26.12
C ALA A 185 -3.87 -2.13 -25.81
N GLU A 186 -4.63 -1.88 -24.74
CA GLU A 186 -4.91 -0.51 -24.26
C GLU A 186 -3.64 0.20 -23.78
N ASP A 187 -2.72 -0.49 -23.09
CA ASP A 187 -1.43 0.10 -22.68
C ASP A 187 -0.54 0.39 -23.90
N ALA A 188 -0.55 -0.50 -24.90
CA ALA A 188 0.22 -0.35 -26.14
C ALA A 188 -0.31 0.76 -27.05
N ALA A 189 -1.62 1.01 -27.06
CA ALA A 189 -2.23 2.15 -27.75
C ALA A 189 -1.80 3.50 -27.16
N GLY A 190 -1.05 3.48 -26.05
CA GLY A 190 -0.84 4.65 -25.23
C GLY A 190 -2.13 5.03 -24.52
N PHE A 191 -2.04 6.04 -23.68
CA PHE A 191 -3.18 6.45 -22.88
C PHE A 191 -3.60 7.87 -23.29
N PRO A 192 -4.35 7.99 -24.39
CA PRO A 192 -4.73 9.28 -24.94
C PRO A 192 -5.63 10.05 -23.98
N GLY A 193 -5.38 11.36 -23.83
CA GLY A 193 -6.22 12.26 -23.02
C GLY A 193 -6.00 12.20 -21.51
N ARG A 194 -4.86 11.67 -21.04
CA ARG A 194 -4.55 11.65 -19.61
C ARG A 194 -4.33 13.04 -19.06
N ARG A 195 -4.86 13.26 -17.86
CA ARG A 195 -4.61 14.46 -17.09
C ARG A 195 -3.20 14.44 -16.52
N THR A 196 -2.45 15.50 -16.76
CA THR A 196 -1.19 15.77 -16.09
C THR A 196 -1.41 15.96 -14.59
N ALA A 197 -0.35 15.78 -13.79
CA ALA A 197 -0.37 16.11 -12.37
C ALA A 197 -0.89 17.54 -12.09
N GLY A 198 -0.62 18.48 -13.02
CA GLY A 198 -1.08 19.86 -12.95
C GLY A 198 -2.59 20.00 -13.10
N GLU A 199 -3.19 19.26 -14.03
CA GLU A 199 -4.64 19.30 -14.27
C GLU A 199 -5.44 18.69 -13.13
N VAL A 200 -4.96 17.59 -12.53
CA VAL A 200 -5.62 16.98 -11.36
C VAL A 200 -5.58 17.90 -10.14
N LYS A 201 -4.45 18.60 -9.93
CA LYS A 201 -4.33 19.58 -8.84
C LYS A 201 -5.23 20.79 -9.03
N LYS A 202 -5.43 21.23 -10.28
CA LYS A 202 -6.34 22.33 -10.61
C LYS A 202 -7.78 21.97 -10.24
N ASP A 203 -8.23 20.76 -10.57
CA ASP A 203 -9.59 20.32 -10.25
C ASP A 203 -9.81 20.11 -8.74
N GLN A 204 -8.79 19.69 -8.00
CA GLN A 204 -8.88 19.57 -6.54
C GLN A 204 -8.94 20.92 -5.82
N SER A 205 -8.39 21.99 -6.43
CA SER A 205 -8.48 23.34 -5.85
C SER A 205 -9.77 24.06 -6.22
N THR A 206 -10.39 23.74 -7.36
CA THR A 206 -11.72 24.26 -7.76
C THR A 206 -12.89 23.44 -7.25
N ALA A 207 -12.68 22.19 -6.82
CA ALA A 207 -13.71 21.44 -6.12
C ALA A 207 -14.06 22.18 -4.83
N ALA A 208 -15.24 22.81 -4.82
CA ALA A 208 -15.78 23.47 -3.63
C ALA A 208 -15.62 22.52 -2.43
N PRO A 209 -15.09 22.99 -1.28
CA PRO A 209 -14.89 22.15 -0.12
C PRO A 209 -16.20 21.43 0.16
N ILE A 210 -16.18 20.11 0.02
CA ILE A 210 -17.33 19.25 0.28
C ILE A 210 -17.85 19.68 1.65
N PRO A 211 -19.09 20.17 1.79
CA PRO A 211 -19.63 20.59 3.06
C PRO A 211 -19.44 19.42 4.02
N LEU A 212 -18.56 19.63 5.01
CA LEU A 212 -18.40 18.70 6.12
C LEU A 212 -19.80 18.50 6.69
N LEU A 213 -20.37 17.32 6.46
CA LEU A 213 -21.62 16.90 7.06
C LEU A 213 -21.41 17.10 8.57
N GLN A 214 -22.04 18.14 9.12
CA GLN A 214 -21.95 18.42 10.54
C GLN A 214 -22.47 17.17 11.25
N PRO A 215 -21.70 16.56 12.17
CA PRO A 215 -22.18 15.43 12.94
C PRO A 215 -23.24 15.93 13.93
N GLY A 216 -24.49 16.02 13.45
CA GLY A 216 -25.68 16.10 14.28
C GLY A 216 -26.00 14.73 14.88
N MET A 217 -25.10 14.18 15.69
CA MET A 217 -25.46 13.10 16.59
C MET A 217 -26.03 13.73 17.86
N GLN A 218 -27.36 13.74 17.94
CA GLN A 218 -28.03 13.88 19.23
C GLN A 218 -27.66 12.65 20.07
N VAL A 219 -27.00 12.90 21.21
CA VAL A 219 -26.76 11.91 22.25
C VAL A 219 -28.11 11.59 22.89
N ILE A 220 -28.70 10.46 22.54
CA ILE A 220 -29.81 9.88 23.30
C ILE A 220 -29.20 9.42 24.63
N GLN A 221 -29.49 10.16 25.71
CA GLN A 221 -29.19 9.73 27.07
C GLN A 221 -30.03 8.49 27.38
N PRO A 222 -29.44 7.35 27.78
CA PRO A 222 -30.22 6.27 28.36
C PRO A 222 -30.69 6.70 29.75
N ALA A 223 -32.01 6.76 29.92
CA ALA A 223 -32.64 6.93 31.21
C ALA A 223 -32.41 5.68 32.08
N GLY A 224 -31.93 5.89 33.29
CA GLY A 224 -32.13 4.97 34.41
C GLY A 224 -31.11 3.85 34.57
N MET A 225 -29.94 4.17 35.14
CA MET A 225 -29.19 3.21 35.97
C MET A 225 -29.27 3.69 37.42
N GLN A 226 -30.00 2.94 38.25
CA GLN A 226 -29.99 3.13 39.70
C GLN A 226 -28.67 2.60 40.29
N PRO A 227 -28.12 3.26 41.33
CA PRO A 227 -26.91 2.81 42.01
C PRO A 227 -27.20 1.56 42.86
N HIS A 228 -26.50 0.47 42.58
CA HIS A 228 -26.41 -0.67 43.48
C HIS A 228 -25.46 -0.33 44.65
N ALA A 229 -25.91 -0.67 45.86
CA ALA A 229 -25.19 -0.49 47.12
C ALA A 229 -23.88 -1.31 47.19
N PRO A 230 -22.87 -0.86 47.95
CA PRO A 230 -21.61 -1.56 48.11
C PRO A 230 -21.77 -2.84 48.95
N CYS A 231 -21.38 -3.98 48.37
CA CYS A 231 -21.25 -5.25 49.05
C CYS A 231 -20.02 -5.22 49.95
N SER A 232 -20.23 -5.18 51.26
CA SER A 232 -19.20 -5.37 52.28
C SER A 232 -19.15 -6.85 52.65
N ALA A 233 -18.08 -7.57 52.30
CA ALA A 233 -17.55 -8.68 53.09
C ALA A 233 -16.35 -9.38 52.42
N CYS A 234 -15.41 -9.79 53.27
CA CYS A 234 -14.43 -10.87 53.11
C CYS A 234 -13.08 -10.54 52.46
N TYR A 235 -12.14 -10.07 53.28
CA TYR A 235 -10.75 -10.54 53.25
C TYR A 235 -10.56 -11.58 54.36
N PRO A 236 -9.91 -12.74 54.10
CA PRO A 236 -9.23 -13.51 55.12
C PRO A 236 -7.73 -13.17 55.16
N ASN A 237 -7.18 -13.26 56.38
CA ASN A 237 -5.74 -13.25 56.70
C ASN A 237 -4.99 -14.39 56.01
#